data_AF-A0A0C9U8D7-F1
#
_entry.id   AF-A0A0C9U8D7-F1
#
_cell.length_a   1.000
_cell.length_b   1.000
_cell.length_c   1.000
_cell.angle_alpha   90.00
_cell.angle_beta   90.00
_cell.angle_gamma   90.00
#
_symmetry.space_group_name_H-M   'P 1'
#
loop_
_entity.id
_entity.type
_entity.pdbx_description
1 polymer ?
#
loop_
_entity_poly.entity_id
_entity_poly.type
_entity_poly.pdbx_seq_one_letter_code
_entity_poly.pdbx_strand_id
1 'polypeptide(L)'
;MAEAIPLPLAPALRLRQLSAPTVPPSHRDVVIAHDYVREVRLARYDGFASGRDENFGMEDYAEAIRYEARLLANTEDGQPAWFAAALAPLQAQVALLLNSQEEMKGSQEAMKGSLEEIKGGQGEIKDQLKVLTKRQAALARAFAKHSNYDRSHSLDGALQIVPFPDGQYPSDYELPALDTLAAVENLSTQHHNDYLRYYYPDQAPRGTTAERKKLLLKALGCNPMTYLTFAGPTLRTLSGAPIHARDHPILIAQRPVQFPQVVVASNDLLVRHRYGTSVLFECKLSIGYHR
;
A
#
# COMPACT_ATOMS: atom_id res chain seq x y z
N MET A 1 7.40 -35.90 36.23
CA MET A 1 6.43 -35.58 37.29
C MET A 1 6.72 -36.51 38.44
N ALA A 2 7.44 -36.02 39.45
CA ALA A 2 7.72 -36.80 40.66
C ALA A 2 6.62 -36.45 41.67
N GLU A 3 5.74 -37.42 41.86
CA GLU A 3 4.61 -37.44 42.77
C GLU A 3 5.12 -37.28 44.20
N ALA A 4 4.75 -36.18 44.86
CA ALA A 4 5.12 -35.93 46.25
C ALA A 4 4.34 -36.89 47.14
N ILE A 5 5.04 -37.88 47.70
CA ILE A 5 4.52 -38.88 48.64
C ILE A 5 4.02 -38.15 49.90
N PRO A 6 2.71 -38.18 50.23
CA PRO A 6 2.22 -37.63 51.49
C PRO A 6 2.52 -38.65 52.59
N LEU A 7 3.47 -38.34 53.46
CA LEU A 7 3.71 -39.13 54.67
C LEU A 7 2.52 -38.97 55.65
N PRO A 8 2.11 -40.05 56.33
CA PRO A 8 0.93 -40.04 57.20
C PRO A 8 1.20 -39.18 58.45
N LEU A 9 0.28 -38.26 58.75
CA LEU A 9 0.31 -37.49 60.00
C LEU A 9 0.08 -38.41 61.20
N ALA A 10 1.04 -38.44 62.12
CA ALA A 10 0.89 -39.04 63.44
C ALA A 10 -0.22 -38.30 64.24
N PRO A 11 -1.00 -39.01 65.08
CA PRO A 11 -2.17 -38.44 65.71
C PRO A 11 -1.84 -37.62 66.95
N ALA A 12 -2.45 -36.43 66.99
CA ALA A 12 -2.77 -35.61 68.17
C ALA A 12 -1.62 -34.87 68.89
N LEU A 13 -1.16 -33.79 68.27
CA LEU A 13 -0.89 -32.55 69.00
C LEU A 13 -1.66 -31.40 68.34
N ARG A 14 -2.51 -30.71 69.10
CA ARG A 14 -3.11 -29.41 68.74
C ARG A 14 -2.09 -28.27 68.83
N LEU A 15 -0.81 -28.54 68.56
CA LEU A 15 0.10 -27.50 68.11
C LEU A 15 -0.30 -27.22 66.67
N ARG A 16 -0.74 -25.99 66.42
CA ARG A 16 -1.23 -25.47 65.14
C ARG A 16 -0.64 -26.27 63.97
N GLN A 17 -1.50 -26.97 63.21
CA GLN A 17 -1.13 -27.51 61.91
C GLN A 17 -0.44 -26.38 61.14
N LEU A 18 0.89 -26.45 61.03
CA LEU A 18 1.65 -25.40 60.39
C LEU A 18 1.24 -25.41 58.93
N SER A 19 0.68 -24.29 58.47
CA SER A 19 0.40 -24.10 57.05
C SER A 19 1.70 -24.26 56.28
N ALA A 20 1.64 -24.84 55.09
CA ALA A 20 2.77 -24.84 54.19
C ALA A 20 3.24 -23.38 54.00
N PRO A 21 4.55 -23.10 54.13
CA PRO A 21 5.07 -21.74 54.00
C PRO A 21 4.81 -21.19 52.59
N THR A 22 4.71 -19.87 52.44
CA THR A 22 4.55 -19.29 51.11
C THR A 22 5.81 -19.53 50.27
N VAL A 23 5.68 -19.49 48.94
CA VAL A 23 6.80 -19.57 48.00
C VAL A 23 6.78 -18.27 47.18
N PRO A 24 7.71 -17.32 47.43
CA PRO A 24 8.78 -17.35 48.42
C PRO A 24 8.26 -17.24 49.88
N PRO A 25 9.01 -17.73 50.89
CA PRO A 25 8.63 -17.58 52.29
C PRO A 25 8.53 -16.12 52.68
N SER A 26 7.41 -15.76 53.29
CA SER A 26 7.22 -14.44 53.85
C SER A 26 8.07 -14.27 55.13
N HIS A 27 8.32 -13.02 55.52
CA HIS A 27 8.95 -12.73 56.83
C HIS A 27 8.16 -13.39 57.98
N ARG A 28 6.82 -13.47 57.83
CA ARG A 28 5.94 -14.12 58.78
C ARG A 28 6.17 -15.64 58.85
N ASP A 29 6.47 -16.32 57.73
CA ASP A 29 6.76 -17.76 57.74
C ASP A 29 8.05 -18.07 58.49
N VAL A 30 9.06 -17.20 58.38
CA VAL A 30 10.32 -17.31 59.13
C VAL A 30 10.10 -17.10 60.62
N VAL A 31 9.33 -16.06 61.01
CA VAL A 31 9.00 -15.83 62.43
C VAL A 31 8.18 -16.97 63.01
N ILE A 32 7.18 -17.48 62.26
CA ILE A 32 6.36 -18.63 62.70
C ILE A 32 7.24 -19.88 62.87
N ALA A 33 8.17 -20.15 61.95
CA ALA A 33 9.07 -21.29 62.07
C ALA A 33 9.98 -21.19 63.30
N HIS A 34 10.55 -20.01 63.54
CA HIS A 34 11.41 -19.76 64.69
C HIS A 34 10.64 -19.82 66.02
N ASP A 35 9.43 -19.22 66.06
CA ASP A 35 8.56 -19.29 67.24
C ASP A 35 8.09 -20.73 67.51
N TYR A 36 7.83 -21.53 66.47
CA TYR A 36 7.50 -22.94 66.60
C TYR A 36 8.65 -23.74 67.21
N VAL A 37 9.88 -23.56 66.73
CA VAL A 37 11.08 -24.19 67.32
C VAL A 37 11.26 -23.77 68.78
N ARG A 38 11.01 -22.50 69.11
CA ARG A 38 11.07 -21.98 70.48
C ARG A 38 10.01 -22.62 71.37
N GLU A 39 8.76 -22.70 70.93
CA GLU A 39 7.65 -23.27 71.69
C GLU A 39 7.85 -24.78 71.96
N VAL A 40 8.24 -25.55 70.95
CA VAL A 40 8.54 -26.99 71.11
C VAL A 40 9.73 -27.20 72.05
N ARG A 41 10.75 -26.33 71.99
CA ARG A 41 11.88 -26.38 72.93
C ARG A 41 11.45 -26.11 74.37
N LEU A 42 10.62 -25.09 74.61
CA LEU A 42 10.15 -24.74 75.96
C LEU A 42 9.24 -25.83 76.55
N ALA A 43 8.27 -26.32 75.77
CA ALA A 43 7.37 -27.40 76.19
C ALA A 43 8.14 -28.66 76.63
N ARG A 44 9.23 -28.97 75.94
CA ARG A 44 10.13 -30.06 76.31
C ARG A 44 10.85 -29.84 77.64
N TYR A 45 11.37 -28.64 77.90
CA TYR A 45 12.04 -28.34 79.17
C TYR A 45 11.05 -28.36 80.36
N ASP A 46 9.85 -27.81 80.17
CA ASP A 46 8.81 -27.75 81.21
C ASP A 46 8.23 -29.14 81.52
N GLY A 47 8.03 -29.98 80.49
CA GLY A 47 7.59 -31.37 80.67
C GLY A 47 8.59 -32.20 81.48
N PHE A 48 9.90 -31.99 81.23
CA PHE A 48 10.98 -32.63 81.98
C PHE A 48 11.02 -32.18 83.45
N ALA A 49 10.81 -30.89 83.72
CA ALA A 49 10.79 -30.35 85.09
C ALA A 49 9.53 -30.73 85.88
N SER A 50 8.42 -30.97 85.20
CA SER A 50 7.11 -31.24 85.82
C SER A 50 6.86 -32.71 86.18
N GLY A 51 7.72 -33.64 85.74
CA GLY A 51 7.48 -35.09 85.87
C GLY A 51 6.20 -35.57 85.19
N ARG A 52 5.64 -34.77 84.28
CA ARG A 52 4.42 -35.11 83.52
C ARG A 52 4.83 -35.86 82.25
N ASP A 53 4.27 -37.05 82.09
CA ASP A 53 4.44 -37.95 80.94
C ASP A 53 3.64 -37.45 79.72
N GLU A 54 3.72 -36.15 79.42
CA GLU A 54 3.06 -35.56 78.25
C GLU A 54 4.04 -35.45 77.09
N ASN A 55 4.09 -36.54 76.29
CA ASN A 55 4.22 -36.70 74.83
C ASN A 55 5.07 -35.74 73.95
N PHE A 56 5.82 -34.77 74.47
CA PHE A 56 6.75 -33.97 73.67
C PHE A 56 8.07 -34.70 73.47
N GLY A 57 8.10 -35.51 72.42
CA GLY A 57 9.21 -36.37 72.09
C GLY A 57 10.37 -35.61 71.44
N MET A 58 11.52 -36.28 71.37
CA MET A 58 12.64 -35.86 70.51
C MET A 58 12.23 -35.69 69.04
N GLU A 59 11.21 -36.44 68.61
CA GLU A 59 10.68 -36.44 67.24
C GLU A 59 10.01 -35.11 66.87
N ASP A 60 9.21 -34.52 67.77
CA ASP A 60 8.56 -33.22 67.53
C ASP A 60 9.59 -32.08 67.42
N TYR A 61 10.62 -32.14 68.27
CA TYR A 61 11.73 -31.18 68.22
C TYR A 61 12.56 -31.32 66.95
N ALA A 62 12.82 -32.56 66.52
CA ALA A 62 13.51 -32.83 65.25
C ALA A 62 12.68 -32.33 64.06
N GLU A 63 11.35 -32.50 64.08
CA GLU A 63 10.48 -32.03 63.02
C GLU A 63 10.40 -30.49 62.96
N ALA A 64 10.39 -29.81 64.11
CA ALA A 64 10.47 -28.35 64.18
C ALA A 64 11.77 -27.80 63.59
N ILE A 65 12.92 -28.39 63.94
CA ILE A 65 14.20 -28.03 63.35
C ILE A 65 14.21 -28.30 61.85
N ARG A 66 13.66 -29.44 61.39
CA ARG A 66 13.56 -29.73 59.95
C ARG A 66 12.67 -28.75 59.21
N TYR A 67 11.63 -28.22 59.85
CA TYR A 67 10.74 -27.22 59.27
C TYR A 67 11.45 -25.87 59.09
N GLU A 68 12.14 -25.39 60.13
CA GLU A 68 12.98 -24.18 60.05
C GLU A 68 14.13 -24.36 59.05
N ALA A 69 14.81 -25.51 59.09
CA ALA A 69 15.87 -25.83 58.15
C ALA A 69 15.37 -25.90 56.70
N ARG A 70 14.15 -26.38 56.43
CA ARG A 70 13.57 -26.38 55.07
C ARG A 70 13.33 -24.98 54.52
N LEU A 71 12.96 -24.02 55.37
CA LEU A 71 12.77 -22.62 55.02
C LEU A 71 14.09 -21.90 54.71
N LEU A 72 15.14 -22.28 55.45
CA LEU A 72 16.49 -21.70 55.35
C LEU A 72 17.44 -22.53 54.48
N ALA A 73 17.00 -23.68 53.97
CA ALA A 73 17.84 -24.61 53.23
C ALA A 73 18.28 -23.98 51.92
N ASN A 74 19.58 -23.82 51.80
CA ASN A 74 20.23 -23.52 50.55
C ASN A 74 20.52 -24.83 49.79
N THR A 75 20.40 -24.79 48.47
CA THR A 75 20.91 -25.79 47.54
C THR A 75 22.43 -25.84 47.60
N GLU A 76 23.04 -26.85 46.96
CA GLU A 76 24.51 -26.96 46.86
C GLU A 76 25.16 -25.71 46.26
N ASP A 77 24.42 -24.96 45.44
CA ASP A 77 24.83 -23.68 44.84
C ASP A 77 24.63 -22.46 45.77
N GLY A 78 24.23 -22.67 47.02
CA GLY A 78 24.02 -21.60 48.01
C GLY A 78 22.71 -20.82 47.85
N GLN A 79 21.77 -21.29 47.02
CA GLN A 79 20.47 -20.61 46.78
C GLN A 79 19.34 -21.26 47.56
N PRO A 80 18.36 -20.53 48.10
CA PRO A 80 17.23 -21.15 48.79
C PRO A 80 16.44 -22.08 47.88
N ALA A 81 16.01 -23.25 48.39
CA ALA A 81 15.29 -24.26 47.59
C ALA A 81 14.00 -23.76 46.91
N TRP A 82 13.40 -22.69 47.44
CA TRP A 82 12.19 -22.05 46.90
C TRP A 82 12.48 -21.05 45.77
N PHE A 83 13.73 -20.63 45.57
CA PHE A 83 14.11 -19.54 44.66
C PHE A 83 13.80 -19.85 43.19
N ALA A 84 14.12 -21.06 42.74
CA ALA A 84 13.84 -21.50 41.37
C ALA A 84 12.32 -21.50 41.08
N ALA A 85 11.51 -21.97 42.03
CA ALA A 85 10.05 -21.99 41.90
C ALA A 85 9.47 -20.57 41.86
N ALA A 86 10.01 -19.64 42.65
CA ALA A 86 9.62 -18.24 42.63
C ALA A 86 10.03 -17.52 41.32
N LEU A 87 11.12 -17.93 40.69
CA LEU A 87 11.59 -17.37 39.41
C LEU A 87 10.91 -17.98 38.18
N ALA A 88 10.36 -19.19 38.26
CA ALA A 88 9.76 -19.88 37.12
C ALA A 88 8.69 -19.05 36.36
N PRO A 89 7.78 -18.30 37.02
CA PRO A 89 6.83 -17.43 36.30
C PRO A 89 7.52 -16.31 35.52
N LEU A 90 8.59 -15.74 36.07
CA LEU A 90 9.39 -14.69 35.43
C LEU A 90 10.14 -15.25 34.22
N GLN A 91 10.73 -16.44 34.34
CA GLN A 91 11.38 -17.12 33.22
C GLN A 91 10.39 -17.44 32.09
N ALA A 92 9.18 -17.89 32.44
CA ALA A 92 8.12 -18.13 31.46
C ALA A 92 7.69 -16.84 30.73
N GLN A 93 7.56 -15.71 31.45
CA GLN A 93 7.26 -14.42 30.84
C GLN A 93 8.38 -13.95 29.91
N VAL A 94 9.64 -14.12 30.29
CA VAL A 94 10.79 -13.78 29.44
C VAL A 94 10.78 -14.62 28.16
N ALA A 95 10.51 -15.93 28.25
CA ALA A 95 10.42 -16.80 27.08
C ALA A 95 9.29 -16.35 26.12
N LEU A 96 8.13 -15.98 26.65
CA LEU A 96 7.03 -15.45 25.84
C LEU A 96 7.39 -14.12 25.15
N LEU A 97 8.07 -13.22 25.85
CA LEU A 97 8.52 -11.95 25.29
C LEU A 97 9.54 -12.16 24.15
N LEU A 98 10.46 -13.10 24.31
CA LEU A 98 11.44 -13.44 23.28
C LEU A 98 10.74 -14.00 22.02
N ASN A 99 9.79 -14.93 22.19
CA ASN A 99 9.03 -15.46 21.07
C ASN A 99 8.23 -14.36 20.34
N SER A 100 7.57 -13.48 21.08
CA SER A 100 6.85 -12.35 20.48
C SER A 100 7.80 -11.38 19.75
N GLN A 101 9.03 -11.20 20.25
CA GLN A 101 10.03 -10.39 19.58
C GLN A 101 10.47 -11.01 18.24
N GLU A 102 10.61 -12.33 18.17
CA GLU A 102 10.92 -13.04 16.93
C GLU A 102 9.77 -12.92 15.91
N GLU A 103 8.53 -13.07 16.34
CA GLU A 103 7.35 -12.87 15.49
C GLU A 103 7.27 -11.44 14.93
N MET A 104 7.51 -10.43 15.78
CA MET A 104 7.54 -9.03 15.34
C MET A 104 8.65 -8.76 14.33
N LYS A 105 9.84 -9.35 14.53
CA LYS A 105 10.93 -9.27 13.54
C LYS A 105 10.53 -9.91 12.21
N GLY A 106 9.91 -11.10 12.25
CA GLY A 106 9.41 -11.76 11.05
C GLY A 106 8.37 -10.93 10.31
N SER A 107 7.42 -10.34 11.04
CA SER A 107 6.42 -9.43 10.47
C SER A 107 7.06 -8.16 9.88
N GLN A 108 8.08 -7.61 10.53
CA GLN A 108 8.81 -6.45 10.02
C GLN A 108 9.53 -6.76 8.69
N GLU A 109 10.16 -7.93 8.56
CA GLU A 109 10.80 -8.33 7.31
C GLU A 109 9.77 -8.60 6.20
N ALA A 110 8.63 -9.20 6.54
CA ALA A 110 7.52 -9.37 5.58
C ALA A 110 6.99 -8.01 5.08
N MET A 111 6.79 -7.04 5.97
CA MET A 111 6.35 -5.69 5.60
C MET A 111 7.38 -4.97 4.71
N LYS A 112 8.68 -5.11 5.00
CA LYS A 112 9.74 -4.58 4.14
C LYS A 112 9.69 -5.20 2.74
N GLY A 113 9.48 -6.51 2.64
CA GLY A 113 9.32 -7.22 1.38
C GLY A 113 8.15 -6.65 0.55
N SER A 114 6.96 -6.54 1.15
CA SER A 114 5.79 -5.97 0.49
C SER A 114 5.98 -4.50 0.08
N LEU A 115 6.73 -3.71 0.85
CA LEU A 115 7.01 -2.32 0.51
C LEU A 115 7.89 -2.20 -0.75
N GLU A 116 8.93 -3.02 -0.88
CA GLU A 116 9.76 -3.03 -2.08
C GLU A 116 8.99 -3.54 -3.31
N GLU A 117 8.09 -4.51 -3.14
CA GLU A 117 7.19 -4.96 -4.22
C GLU A 117 6.26 -3.85 -4.69
N ILE A 118 5.59 -3.14 -3.76
CA ILE A 118 4.72 -2.00 -4.08
C ILE A 118 5.49 -0.90 -4.81
N LYS A 119 6.71 -0.60 -4.34
CA LYS A 119 7.58 0.40 -4.96
C LYS A 119 8.01 0.00 -6.37
N GLY A 120 8.29 -1.29 -6.59
CA GLY A 120 8.52 -1.85 -7.92
C GLY A 120 7.31 -1.65 -8.83
N GLY A 121 6.11 -2.07 -8.38
CA GLY A 121 4.87 -1.91 -9.14
C GLY A 121 4.54 -0.44 -9.45
N GLN A 122 4.82 0.49 -8.53
CA GLN A 122 4.64 1.93 -8.78
C GLN A 122 5.57 2.43 -9.91
N GLY A 123 6.79 1.90 -9.99
CA GLY A 123 7.72 2.18 -11.08
C GLY A 123 7.16 1.76 -12.43
N GLU A 124 6.66 0.53 -12.52
CA GLU A 124 6.08 -0.02 -13.75
C GLU A 124 4.84 0.76 -14.21
N ILE A 125 3.93 1.09 -13.28
CA ILE A 125 2.74 1.89 -13.59
C ILE A 125 3.13 3.27 -14.13
N LYS A 126 4.15 3.91 -13.53
CA LYS A 126 4.64 5.22 -13.99
C LYS A 126 5.16 5.14 -15.43
N ASP A 127 5.86 4.08 -15.78
CA ASP A 127 6.39 3.90 -17.13
C ASP A 127 5.31 3.54 -18.15
N GLN A 128 4.34 2.70 -17.78
CA GLN A 128 3.16 2.44 -18.60
C GLN A 128 2.36 3.72 -18.84
N LEU A 129 2.19 4.57 -17.83
CA LEU A 129 1.50 5.86 -17.96
C LEU A 129 2.21 6.77 -18.97
N LYS A 130 3.54 6.87 -18.92
CA LYS A 130 4.31 7.63 -19.93
C LYS A 130 4.08 7.11 -21.35
N VAL A 131 4.02 5.79 -21.53
CA VAL A 131 3.76 5.18 -22.84
C VAL A 131 2.33 5.48 -23.30
N LEU A 132 1.34 5.37 -22.42
CA LEU A 132 -0.05 5.70 -22.73
C LEU A 132 -0.22 7.18 -23.10
N THR A 133 0.37 8.11 -22.35
CA THR A 133 0.33 9.54 -22.67
C THR A 133 0.90 9.81 -24.07
N LYS A 134 2.06 9.21 -24.41
CA LYS A 134 2.63 9.34 -25.76
C LYS A 134 1.72 8.77 -26.86
N ARG A 135 1.08 7.63 -26.61
CA ARG A 135 0.13 7.02 -27.55
C ARG A 135 -1.12 7.89 -27.74
N GLN A 136 -1.65 8.45 -26.66
CA GLN A 136 -2.79 9.35 -26.69
C GLN A 136 -2.46 10.61 -27.51
N ALA A 137 -1.30 11.23 -27.27
CA ALA A 137 -0.81 12.37 -28.03
C ALA A 137 -0.70 12.05 -29.53
N ALA A 138 -0.12 10.90 -29.87
CA ALA A 138 0.03 10.45 -31.27
C ALA A 138 -1.34 10.24 -31.95
N LEU A 139 -2.31 9.65 -31.25
CA LEU A 139 -3.66 9.44 -31.77
C LEU A 139 -4.40 10.76 -31.97
N ALA A 140 -4.41 11.65 -30.96
CA ALA A 140 -5.03 12.97 -31.06
C ALA A 140 -4.47 13.76 -32.27
N ARG A 141 -3.15 13.72 -32.43
CA ARG A 141 -2.46 14.33 -33.57
C ARG A 141 -2.86 13.70 -34.91
N ALA A 142 -2.94 12.38 -34.99
CA ALA A 142 -3.33 11.66 -36.20
C ALA A 142 -4.77 12.00 -36.62
N PHE A 143 -5.71 12.00 -35.67
CA PHE A 143 -7.11 12.37 -35.93
C PHE A 143 -7.25 13.82 -36.39
N ALA A 144 -6.58 14.77 -35.71
CA ALA A 144 -6.61 16.18 -36.10
C ALA A 144 -6.04 16.38 -37.51
N LYS A 145 -4.89 15.76 -37.83
CA LYS A 145 -4.30 15.80 -39.16
C LYS A 145 -5.21 15.21 -40.23
N HIS A 146 -5.84 14.07 -39.96
CA HIS A 146 -6.75 13.43 -40.90
C HIS A 146 -7.98 14.30 -41.17
N SER A 147 -8.59 14.84 -40.12
CA SER A 147 -9.70 15.80 -40.26
C SER A 147 -9.31 17.04 -41.05
N ASN A 148 -8.08 17.55 -40.86
CA ASN A 148 -7.58 18.72 -41.60
C ASN A 148 -7.29 18.39 -43.06
N TYR A 149 -6.79 17.18 -43.34
CA TYR A 149 -6.57 16.71 -44.70
C TYR A 149 -7.88 16.73 -45.50
N ASP A 150 -8.94 16.15 -44.94
CA ASP A 150 -10.26 16.08 -45.58
C ASP A 150 -10.88 17.47 -45.82
N ARG A 151 -10.57 18.44 -44.94
CA ARG A 151 -11.06 19.83 -45.02
C ARG A 151 -10.14 20.77 -45.80
N SER A 152 -8.97 20.32 -46.21
CA SER A 152 -7.93 21.20 -46.81
C SER A 152 -8.29 21.78 -48.19
N HIS A 153 -9.45 21.43 -48.73
CA HIS A 153 -9.99 21.93 -50.00
C HIS A 153 -10.86 23.19 -49.85
N SER A 154 -11.36 23.51 -48.66
CA SER A 154 -12.19 24.69 -48.42
C SER A 154 -11.39 25.79 -47.72
N LEU A 155 -11.30 26.98 -48.33
CA LEU A 155 -10.62 28.16 -47.75
C LEU A 155 -11.21 28.56 -46.39
N ASP A 156 -12.53 28.45 -46.24
CA ASP A 156 -13.26 28.79 -45.01
C ASP A 156 -13.47 27.59 -44.07
N GLY A 157 -12.81 26.45 -44.36
CA GLY A 157 -12.93 25.25 -43.56
C GLY A 157 -12.24 25.41 -42.21
N ALA A 158 -13.01 25.24 -41.12
CA ALA A 158 -12.44 25.17 -39.78
C ALA A 158 -11.51 23.94 -39.66
N LEU A 159 -10.24 24.20 -39.36
CA LEU A 159 -9.21 23.22 -39.05
C LEU A 159 -9.29 22.84 -37.57
N GLN A 160 -9.04 21.57 -37.28
CA GLN A 160 -8.76 21.09 -35.94
C GLN A 160 -7.37 21.52 -35.51
N ILE A 161 -7.24 21.94 -34.24
CA ILE A 161 -5.94 22.25 -33.65
C ILE A 161 -5.16 20.93 -33.51
N VAL A 162 -3.99 20.89 -34.14
CA VAL A 162 -3.11 19.73 -34.08
C VAL A 162 -2.18 19.89 -32.86
N PRO A 163 -2.17 18.94 -31.90
CA PRO A 163 -1.21 18.99 -30.80
C PRO A 163 0.22 18.71 -31.29
N PHE A 164 1.19 19.15 -30.51
CA PHE A 164 2.61 18.88 -30.72
C PHE A 164 2.94 17.39 -30.50
N PRO A 165 4.13 16.92 -30.92
CA PRO A 165 4.52 15.50 -30.78
C PRO A 165 4.51 14.98 -29.33
N ASP A 166 4.68 15.86 -28.36
CA ASP A 166 4.63 15.57 -26.93
C ASP A 166 3.20 15.58 -26.35
N GLY A 167 2.21 15.98 -27.15
CA GLY A 167 0.79 16.03 -26.78
C GLY A 167 0.31 17.38 -26.27
N GLN A 168 1.21 18.35 -26.08
CA GLN A 168 0.83 19.71 -25.68
C GLN A 168 0.16 20.46 -26.82
N TYR A 169 -0.72 21.40 -26.48
CA TYR A 169 -1.41 22.23 -27.45
C TYR A 169 -0.66 23.53 -27.67
N PRO A 170 -0.77 24.15 -28.87
CA PRO A 170 -0.13 25.44 -29.13
C PRO A 170 -0.51 26.54 -28.12
N SER A 171 -1.73 26.50 -27.60
CA SER A 171 -2.21 27.43 -26.56
C SER A 171 -1.40 27.37 -25.27
N ASP A 172 -0.83 26.21 -24.94
CA ASP A 172 -0.03 26.01 -23.72
C ASP A 172 1.30 26.79 -23.78
N TYR A 173 1.70 27.20 -25.00
CA TYR A 173 2.90 27.99 -25.29
C TYR A 173 2.55 29.40 -25.79
N GLU A 174 1.33 29.86 -25.53
CA GLU A 174 0.85 31.19 -25.94
C GLU A 174 0.88 31.40 -27.47
N LEU A 175 0.88 30.32 -28.26
CA LEU A 175 0.86 30.40 -29.71
C LEU A 175 -0.58 30.59 -30.22
N PRO A 176 -0.79 31.44 -31.25
CA PRO A 176 -2.13 31.71 -31.77
C PRO A 176 -2.70 30.46 -32.45
N ALA A 177 -3.95 30.11 -32.16
CA ALA A 177 -4.60 28.93 -32.73
C ALA A 177 -4.62 28.95 -34.27
N LEU A 178 -4.31 27.81 -34.90
CA LEU A 178 -4.32 27.61 -36.35
C LEU A 178 -5.57 26.84 -36.77
N ASP A 179 -6.73 27.42 -36.48
CA ASP A 179 -8.06 26.87 -36.71
C ASP A 179 -8.63 27.21 -38.09
N THR A 180 -7.94 28.03 -38.86
CA THR A 180 -8.29 28.37 -40.24
C THR A 180 -7.03 28.48 -41.08
N LEU A 181 -7.14 28.29 -42.39
CA LEU A 181 -5.99 28.43 -43.26
C LEU A 181 -5.53 29.90 -43.35
N ALA A 182 -6.48 30.85 -43.29
CA ALA A 182 -6.18 32.28 -43.20
C ALA A 182 -5.31 32.63 -41.97
N ALA A 183 -5.55 31.99 -40.82
CA ALA A 183 -4.70 32.14 -39.64
C ALA A 183 -3.25 31.70 -39.94
N VAL A 184 -3.07 30.57 -40.65
CA VAL A 184 -1.74 30.11 -41.09
C VAL A 184 -1.07 31.09 -42.04
N GLU A 185 -1.82 31.71 -42.96
CA GLU A 185 -1.26 32.68 -43.91
C GLU A 185 -0.78 33.97 -43.24
N ASN A 186 -1.52 34.43 -42.23
CA ASN A 186 -1.28 35.71 -41.55
C ASN A 186 -0.33 35.60 -40.35
N LEU A 187 0.25 34.42 -40.10
CA LEU A 187 1.24 34.23 -39.04
C LEU A 187 2.50 35.08 -39.29
N SER A 188 2.99 35.72 -38.23
CA SER A 188 4.29 36.39 -38.24
C SER A 188 5.42 35.38 -38.53
N THR A 189 6.57 35.87 -39.01
CA THR A 189 7.75 35.01 -39.23
C THR A 189 8.22 34.37 -37.92
N GLN A 190 8.10 35.08 -36.81
CA GLN A 190 8.46 34.57 -35.49
C GLN A 190 7.56 33.39 -35.10
N HIS A 191 6.23 33.56 -35.18
CA HIS A 191 5.31 32.48 -34.84
C HIS A 191 5.47 31.26 -35.76
N HIS A 192 5.74 31.46 -37.05
CA HIS A 192 6.07 30.34 -37.95
C HIS A 192 7.28 29.54 -37.45
N ASN A 193 8.34 30.22 -37.03
CA ASN A 193 9.55 29.57 -36.52
C ASN A 193 9.26 28.83 -35.20
N ASP A 194 8.50 29.45 -34.30
CA ASP A 194 8.15 28.86 -33.01
C ASP A 194 7.32 27.59 -33.22
N TYR A 195 6.28 27.65 -34.05
CA TYR A 195 5.50 26.47 -34.44
C TYR A 195 6.35 25.35 -35.02
N LEU A 196 7.25 25.66 -35.96
CA LEU A 196 8.11 24.66 -36.58
C LEU A 196 9.11 24.05 -35.60
N ARG A 197 9.61 24.83 -34.63
CA ARG A 197 10.50 24.34 -33.58
C ARG A 197 9.82 23.27 -32.71
N TYR A 198 8.54 23.43 -32.39
CA TYR A 198 7.80 22.42 -31.63
C TYR A 198 7.40 21.20 -32.47
N TYR A 199 7.02 21.39 -33.74
CA TYR A 199 6.66 20.27 -34.62
C TYR A 199 7.85 19.45 -35.13
N TYR A 200 9.01 20.10 -35.27
CA TYR A 200 10.24 19.53 -35.82
C TYR A 200 11.46 19.96 -34.96
N PRO A 201 11.56 19.48 -33.71
CA PRO A 201 12.61 19.92 -32.78
C PRO A 201 14.03 19.64 -33.29
N ASP A 202 14.20 18.60 -34.10
CA ASP A 202 15.50 18.20 -34.67
C ASP A 202 15.85 18.94 -35.98
N GLN A 203 14.98 19.83 -36.46
CA GLN A 203 15.19 20.58 -37.70
C GLN A 203 15.22 22.07 -37.41
N ALA A 204 16.37 22.70 -37.68
CA ALA A 204 16.43 24.15 -37.69
C ALA A 204 15.44 24.69 -38.75
N PRO A 205 14.55 25.63 -38.42
CA PRO A 205 13.63 26.23 -39.38
C PRO A 205 14.44 27.03 -40.40
N ARG A 206 14.84 26.38 -41.49
CA ARG A 206 15.59 26.97 -42.61
C ARG A 206 14.66 27.14 -43.81
N GLY A 207 15.03 28.06 -44.70
CA GLY A 207 14.29 28.34 -45.92
C GLY A 207 13.50 29.64 -45.91
N THR A 208 12.88 29.91 -47.04
CA THR A 208 11.99 31.05 -47.29
C THR A 208 10.69 30.93 -46.52
N THR A 209 9.94 32.02 -46.40
CA THR A 209 8.61 32.03 -45.76
C THR A 209 7.66 31.02 -46.43
N ALA A 210 7.72 30.88 -47.75
CA ALA A 210 6.92 29.91 -48.49
C ALA A 210 7.24 28.45 -48.12
N GLU A 211 8.53 28.12 -47.93
CA GLU A 211 8.96 26.79 -47.51
C GLU A 211 8.54 26.47 -46.08
N ARG A 212 8.67 27.44 -45.16
CA ARG A 212 8.21 27.31 -43.77
C ARG A 212 6.71 27.12 -43.69
N LYS A 213 5.94 27.89 -44.47
CA LYS A 213 4.49 27.74 -44.58
C LYS A 213 4.12 26.35 -45.11
N LYS A 214 4.81 25.85 -46.14
CA LYS A 214 4.60 24.49 -46.68
C LYS A 214 4.87 23.41 -45.63
N LEU A 215 5.94 23.55 -44.84
CA LEU A 215 6.25 22.63 -43.74
C LEU A 215 5.19 22.69 -42.64
N LEU A 216 4.72 23.88 -42.28
CA LEU A 216 3.68 24.06 -41.28
C LEU A 216 2.35 23.44 -41.73
N LEU A 217 1.91 23.70 -42.97
CA LEU A 217 0.71 23.08 -43.54
C LEU A 217 0.81 21.54 -43.52
N LYS A 218 1.99 20.99 -43.83
CA LYS A 218 2.25 19.55 -43.73
C LYS A 218 2.16 19.06 -42.27
N ALA A 219 2.67 19.82 -41.31
CA ALA A 219 2.58 19.50 -39.88
C ALA A 219 1.13 19.50 -39.38
N LEU A 220 0.27 20.33 -39.97
CA LEU A 220 -1.16 20.41 -39.68
C LEU A 220 -2.00 19.36 -40.43
N GLY A 221 -1.40 18.58 -41.34
CA GLY A 221 -2.10 17.58 -42.14
C GLY A 221 -2.79 18.14 -43.39
N CYS A 222 -2.56 19.41 -43.74
CA CYS A 222 -3.13 20.03 -44.94
C CYS A 222 -2.30 19.67 -46.18
N ASN A 223 -2.96 19.56 -47.35
CA ASN A 223 -2.25 19.37 -48.62
C ASN A 223 -1.66 20.72 -49.11
N PRO A 224 -0.32 20.85 -49.24
CA PRO A 224 0.28 22.11 -49.65
C PRO A 224 0.09 22.43 -51.14
N MET A 225 -0.22 21.43 -51.98
CA MET A 225 -0.35 21.64 -53.43
C MET A 225 -1.62 22.41 -53.79
N THR A 226 -2.72 22.18 -53.06
CA THR A 226 -3.99 22.90 -53.25
C THR A 226 -3.86 24.40 -52.97
N TYR A 227 -2.94 24.79 -52.09
CA TYR A 227 -2.75 26.18 -51.69
C TYR A 227 -1.90 27.00 -52.66
N LEU A 228 -0.90 26.38 -53.28
CA LEU A 228 0.00 27.08 -54.21
C LEU A 228 -0.70 27.44 -55.53
N THR A 229 -1.81 26.78 -55.88
CA THR A 229 -2.55 27.07 -57.11
C THR A 229 -3.41 28.33 -57.00
N PHE A 230 -3.86 28.70 -55.80
CA PHE A 230 -4.74 29.86 -55.59
C PHE A 230 -3.97 31.17 -55.32
N ALA A 231 -2.71 31.09 -54.89
CA ALA A 231 -1.87 32.26 -54.59
C ALA A 231 -1.14 32.83 -55.84
N GLY A 232 -1.57 32.47 -57.05
CA GLY A 232 -1.18 33.12 -58.33
C GLY A 232 -1.97 34.41 -58.57
N PRO A 233 -1.46 35.35 -59.40
CA PRO A 233 -1.62 36.78 -59.20
C PRO A 233 -3.09 37.21 -59.23
N THR A 234 -3.45 37.99 -58.21
CA THR A 234 -4.51 38.99 -58.18
C THR A 234 -5.38 38.95 -59.44
N LEU A 235 -6.47 38.18 -59.37
CA LEU A 235 -7.55 38.29 -60.35
C LEU A 235 -7.99 39.76 -60.35
N ARG A 236 -7.49 40.52 -61.33
CA ARG A 236 -8.02 41.83 -61.69
C ARG A 236 -9.52 41.65 -61.81
N THR A 237 -10.23 42.37 -60.96
CA THR A 237 -11.66 42.65 -61.01
C THR A 237 -12.11 42.81 -62.46
N LEU A 238 -12.64 41.74 -63.06
CA LEU A 238 -13.53 41.84 -64.20
C LEU A 238 -14.94 41.98 -63.64
N SER A 239 -15.32 43.25 -63.60
CA SER A 239 -16.68 43.75 -63.51
C SER A 239 -17.70 42.91 -64.28
N GLY A 240 -18.75 42.48 -63.58
CA GLY A 240 -20.13 42.60 -64.05
C GLY A 240 -20.73 41.40 -64.78
N ALA A 241 -21.42 40.53 -64.04
CA ALA A 241 -22.73 39.98 -64.42
C ALA A 241 -23.39 39.27 -63.22
N PRO A 242 -24.68 39.53 -62.91
CA PRO A 242 -25.38 38.82 -61.86
C PRO A 242 -25.85 37.46 -62.36
N ILE A 243 -25.36 36.38 -61.76
CA ILE A 243 -25.89 35.03 -61.99
C ILE A 243 -26.90 34.76 -60.87
N HIS A 244 -28.17 34.66 -61.24
CA HIS A 244 -29.25 34.18 -60.39
C HIS A 244 -28.96 32.73 -59.97
N ALA A 245 -28.60 32.52 -58.70
CA ALA A 245 -28.55 31.20 -58.08
C ALA A 245 -29.94 30.85 -57.53
N ARG A 246 -30.49 29.73 -58.00
CA ARG A 246 -31.73 29.12 -57.50
C ARG A 246 -31.46 28.43 -56.17
N ASP A 247 -32.34 28.70 -55.21
CA ASP A 247 -32.42 28.06 -53.91
C ASP A 247 -32.72 26.55 -54.03
N HIS A 248 -31.85 25.73 -53.44
CA HIS A 248 -32.20 24.39 -52.97
C HIS A 248 -31.56 24.15 -51.61
N PRO A 249 -32.34 24.02 -50.52
CA PRO A 249 -31.80 23.66 -49.22
C PRO A 249 -31.59 22.14 -49.15
N ILE A 250 -30.32 21.71 -49.08
CA ILE A 250 -29.97 20.35 -48.65
C ILE A 250 -29.87 20.39 -47.12
N LEU A 251 -30.91 19.90 -46.45
CA LEU A 251 -30.92 19.61 -45.03
C LEU A 251 -29.99 18.42 -44.75
N ILE A 252 -28.77 18.69 -44.30
CA ILE A 252 -27.89 17.66 -43.73
C ILE A 252 -28.24 17.52 -42.25
N ALA A 253 -28.97 16.46 -41.91
CA ALA A 253 -29.27 16.08 -40.53
C ALA A 253 -27.96 15.69 -39.81
N GLN A 254 -27.55 16.49 -38.84
CA GLN A 254 -26.48 16.13 -37.92
C GLN A 254 -26.98 15.04 -36.97
N ARG A 255 -26.43 13.82 -37.10
CA ARG A 255 -26.56 12.80 -36.05
C ARG A 255 -25.59 13.13 -34.92
N PRO A 256 -26.04 13.18 -33.65
CA PRO A 256 -25.12 13.33 -32.53
C PRO A 256 -24.22 12.10 -32.42
N VAL A 257 -22.92 12.33 -32.42
CA VAL A 257 -21.90 11.32 -32.10
C VAL A 257 -22.00 11.04 -30.60
N GLN A 258 -22.58 9.90 -30.23
CA GLN A 258 -22.52 9.40 -28.86
C GLN A 258 -21.11 8.88 -28.60
N PHE A 259 -20.38 9.56 -27.72
CA PHE A 259 -19.13 9.05 -27.18
C PHE A 259 -19.43 7.89 -26.22
N PRO A 260 -18.69 6.77 -26.27
CA PRO A 260 -18.83 5.71 -25.30
C PRO A 260 -18.40 6.24 -23.92
N GLN A 261 -19.31 6.20 -22.96
CA GLN A 261 -18.97 6.44 -21.55
C GLN A 261 -18.02 5.32 -21.10
N VAL A 262 -16.77 5.68 -20.82
CA VAL A 262 -15.84 4.81 -20.12
C VAL A 262 -16.28 4.75 -18.66
N VAL A 263 -17.04 3.71 -18.32
CA VAL A 263 -17.37 3.40 -16.92
C VAL A 263 -16.10 2.82 -16.29
N VAL A 264 -15.44 3.64 -15.47
CA VAL A 264 -14.39 3.17 -14.57
C VAL A 264 -15.09 2.38 -13.46
N ALA A 265 -15.08 1.06 -13.56
CA ALA A 265 -15.52 0.18 -12.49
C ALA A 265 -14.48 0.25 -11.37
N SER A 266 -14.78 1.00 -10.31
CA SER A 266 -14.15 0.79 -9.02
C SER A 266 -14.49 -0.61 -8.53
N ASN A 267 -13.45 -1.40 -8.27
CA ASN A 267 -13.55 -2.68 -7.57
C ASN A 267 -14.08 -2.41 -6.16
N ASP A 268 -15.39 -2.49 -5.98
CA ASP A 268 -16.09 -2.92 -4.76
C ASP A 268 -17.59 -2.69 -4.92
N LEU A 269 -18.28 -3.62 -5.60
CA LEU A 269 -19.63 -4.06 -5.20
C LEU A 269 -20.06 -5.21 -6.11
N LEU A 270 -20.22 -6.39 -5.54
CA LEU A 270 -20.72 -7.59 -6.21
C LEU A 270 -22.25 -7.47 -6.41
N VAL A 271 -22.69 -6.75 -7.44
CA VAL A 271 -24.10 -6.75 -7.85
C VAL A 271 -24.35 -7.94 -8.78
N ARG A 272 -24.91 -9.02 -8.22
CA ARG A 272 -25.44 -10.15 -8.99
C ARG A 272 -26.70 -9.71 -9.74
N HIS A 273 -26.58 -9.47 -11.04
CA HIS A 273 -27.72 -9.57 -11.96
C HIS A 273 -27.69 -10.93 -12.68
N ARG A 274 -28.73 -11.73 -12.45
CA ARG A 274 -29.03 -12.93 -13.24
C ARG A 274 -29.58 -12.51 -14.60
N TYR A 275 -28.92 -12.86 -15.69
CA TYR A 275 -29.56 -13.25 -16.94
C TYR A 275 -28.65 -14.19 -17.75
N GLY A 276 -29.21 -15.31 -18.21
CA GLY A 276 -28.88 -15.94 -19.49
C GLY A 276 -27.59 -16.76 -19.60
N THR A 277 -27.74 -18.07 -19.45
CA THR A 277 -27.00 -19.16 -20.12
C THR A 277 -25.64 -18.84 -20.75
N SER A 278 -24.56 -19.22 -20.06
CA SER A 278 -23.27 -19.58 -20.65
C SER A 278 -22.52 -20.52 -19.72
N VAL A 279 -21.96 -21.59 -20.28
CA VAL A 279 -21.25 -22.68 -19.59
C VAL A 279 -20.00 -22.12 -18.90
N LEU A 280 -19.93 -22.26 -17.58
CA LEU A 280 -18.74 -21.94 -16.79
C LEU A 280 -17.92 -23.21 -16.58
N PHE A 281 -16.67 -23.21 -17.05
CA PHE A 281 -15.64 -24.11 -16.56
C PHE A 281 -15.28 -23.71 -15.14
N GLU A 282 -15.63 -24.55 -14.16
CA GLU A 282 -15.12 -24.45 -12.79
C GLU A 282 -13.64 -24.86 -12.76
N CYS A 283 -12.74 -23.90 -12.63
CA CYS A 283 -11.40 -24.15 -12.10
C CYS A 283 -11.46 -24.12 -10.57
N LYS A 284 -11.54 -25.31 -9.95
CA LYS A 284 -11.33 -25.46 -8.49
C LYS A 284 -9.86 -25.25 -8.18
N LEU A 285 -9.51 -24.09 -7.61
CA LEU A 285 -8.21 -23.92 -6.94
C LEU A 285 -8.32 -24.55 -5.54
N SER A 286 -7.70 -25.72 -5.37
CA SER A 286 -7.56 -26.37 -4.06
C SER A 286 -6.33 -25.80 -3.36
N ILE A 287 -6.54 -24.90 -2.40
CA ILE A 287 -5.48 -24.45 -1.49
C ILE A 287 -5.40 -25.48 -0.36
N GLY A 288 -4.40 -26.36 -0.45
CA GLY A 288 -4.07 -27.30 0.62
C GLY A 288 -3.33 -26.60 1.76
N TYR A 289 -3.97 -26.55 2.93
CA TYR A 289 -3.26 -26.30 4.18
C TYR A 289 -2.71 -27.64 4.68
N HIS A 290 -1.39 -27.81 4.62
CA HIS A 290 -0.70 -28.82 5.42
C HIS A 290 -0.35 -28.22 6.78
N ARG A 291 -0.89 -28.84 7.84
CA ARG A 291 -0.34 -28.80 9.19
C ARG A 291 0.88 -29.70 9.28
#